data_AF-A0A485LBX6-F1
#
_entry.id   AF-A0A485LBX6-F1
#
_cell.length_a   1.000
_cell.length_b   1.000
_cell.length_c   1.000
_cell.angle_alpha   90.00
_cell.angle_beta   90.00
_cell.angle_gamma   90.00
#
_symmetry.space_group_name_H-M   'P 1'
#
loop_
_entity.id
_entity.type
_entity.pdbx_description
1 polymer ?
#
loop_
_entity_poly.entity_id
_entity_poly.type
_entity_poly.pdbx_seq_one_letter_code
_entity_poly.pdbx_strand_id
1 'polypeptide(L)'
;MPRQEESPSKVKVQQVQQDIDHAGQKRATADAVLNSAYDMLCDILHVHEHAHPDDDEQATDADVREMTQRVLDATEHYNAMASEELEFARAACTLAFRELSALKEANRDLAAQDDVLQEALHEYDQYNAHTTDELYQKKLHKLHDLQHQVAATTDAIEQLNAKLAAVQADHVELTRKHSVAVQKAERELLHMQQQCDAARKDVRTAEDASALLDEAHQQVTGAMKALSACASKLKLPTAQGNALLQVRDGLRHVASIPSLLVDGKVPIKAKTKGTKTIAKKRAAGKR
;
A
#
# COMPACT_ATOMS: atom_id res chain seq x y z
N MET A 1 18.02 -13.31 44.10
CA MET A 1 17.16 -13.60 42.94
C MET A 1 16.44 -14.91 43.22
N PRO A 2 15.20 -14.91 43.76
CA PRO A 2 14.45 -16.15 43.85
C PRO A 2 14.02 -16.56 42.44
N ARG A 3 14.36 -17.78 42.03
CA ARG A 3 13.86 -18.38 40.78
C ARG A 3 12.34 -18.48 40.93
N GLN A 4 11.60 -17.87 40.01
CA GLN A 4 10.19 -18.16 39.84
C GLN A 4 10.08 -19.64 39.45
N GLU A 5 9.72 -20.49 40.41
CA GLU A 5 9.27 -21.84 40.10
C GLU A 5 7.95 -21.72 39.35
N GLU A 6 7.99 -21.94 38.04
CA GLU A 6 6.77 -22.01 37.23
C GLU A 6 5.88 -23.12 37.78
N SER A 7 4.66 -22.75 38.17
CA SER A 7 3.71 -23.69 38.75
C SER A 7 3.50 -24.85 37.76
N PRO A 8 3.47 -26.11 38.23
CA PRO A 8 3.33 -27.30 37.38
C PRO A 8 2.06 -27.32 36.52
N SER A 9 1.07 -26.46 36.81
CA SER A 9 -0.09 -26.20 35.94
C SER A 9 0.29 -25.48 34.65
N LYS A 10 1.16 -24.45 34.71
CA LYS A 10 1.54 -23.65 33.54
C LYS A 10 2.29 -24.47 32.49
N VAL A 11 3.17 -25.36 32.95
CA VAL A 11 3.93 -26.28 32.07
C VAL A 11 2.97 -27.24 31.36
N LYS A 12 1.94 -27.74 32.05
CA LYS A 12 0.94 -28.65 31.46
C LYS A 12 0.01 -27.95 30.48
N VAL A 13 -0.41 -26.71 30.76
CA VAL A 13 -1.24 -25.91 29.85
C VAL A 13 -0.47 -25.60 28.56
N GLN A 14 0.79 -25.18 28.67
CA GLN A 14 1.62 -24.90 27.49
C GLN A 14 1.85 -26.16 26.63
N GLN A 15 2.11 -27.31 27.26
CA GLN A 15 2.27 -28.56 26.53
C GLN A 15 1.00 -28.94 25.76
N VAL A 16 -0.17 -28.89 26.42
CA VAL A 16 -1.44 -29.22 25.77
C VAL A 16 -1.76 -28.26 24.62
N GLN A 17 -1.42 -26.97 24.75
CA GLN A 17 -1.61 -26.01 23.66
C GLN A 17 -0.70 -26.34 22.46
N GLN A 18 0.56 -26.70 22.71
CA GLN A 18 1.48 -27.12 21.65
C GLN A 18 0.98 -28.38 20.94
N ASP A 19 0.43 -29.34 21.69
CA ASP A 19 -0.13 -30.57 21.14
C ASP A 19 -1.35 -30.29 20.24
N ILE A 20 -2.23 -29.35 20.65
CA ILE A 20 -3.35 -28.88 19.83
C ILE A 20 -2.86 -28.23 18.54
N ASP A 21 -1.90 -27.31 18.64
CA ASP A 21 -1.38 -26.58 17.48
C ASP A 21 -0.73 -27.55 16.49
N HIS A 22 0.01 -28.54 17.00
CA HIS A 22 0.64 -29.57 16.19
C HIS A 22 -0.40 -30.49 15.53
N ALA A 23 -1.44 -30.92 16.25
CA ALA A 23 -2.53 -31.71 15.70
C ALA A 23 -3.31 -30.93 14.61
N GLY A 24 -3.57 -29.64 14.84
CA GLY A 24 -4.19 -28.76 13.86
C GLY A 24 -3.39 -28.63 12.56
N GLN A 25 -2.06 -28.53 12.66
CA GLN A 25 -1.17 -28.53 11.49
C GLN A 25 -1.20 -29.85 10.72
N LYS A 26 -1.19 -30.99 11.43
CA LYS A 26 -1.33 -32.31 10.81
C LYS A 26 -2.65 -32.44 10.07
N ARG A 27 -3.77 -32.04 10.68
CA ARG A 27 -5.08 -32.05 10.01
C ARG A 27 -5.10 -31.14 8.79
N ALA A 28 -4.56 -29.92 8.88
CA ALA A 28 -4.48 -29.02 7.73
C ALA A 28 -3.69 -29.62 6.56
N THR A 29 -2.64 -30.38 6.87
CA THR A 29 -1.86 -31.11 5.85
C THR A 29 -2.69 -32.25 5.24
N ALA A 30 -3.39 -33.02 6.07
CA ALA A 30 -4.28 -34.09 5.60
C ALA A 30 -5.44 -33.55 4.75
N ASP A 31 -6.00 -32.39 5.12
CA ASP A 31 -7.03 -31.68 4.36
C ASP A 31 -6.52 -31.26 2.98
N ALA A 32 -5.31 -30.72 2.90
CA ALA A 32 -4.68 -30.37 1.62
C ALA A 32 -4.47 -31.61 0.72
N VAL A 33 -4.07 -32.75 1.30
CA VAL A 33 -3.92 -34.02 0.57
C VAL A 33 -5.27 -34.52 0.07
N LEU A 34 -6.31 -34.48 0.91
CA LEU A 34 -7.66 -34.88 0.54
C LEU A 34 -8.23 -34.00 -0.59
N ASN A 35 -8.11 -32.68 -0.47
CA ASN A 35 -8.57 -31.75 -1.50
C ASN A 35 -7.84 -31.99 -2.84
N SER A 36 -6.52 -32.19 -2.81
CA SER A 36 -5.74 -32.52 -3.99
C SER A 36 -6.17 -33.84 -4.65
N ALA A 37 -6.41 -34.89 -3.86
CA ALA A 37 -6.91 -36.16 -4.36
C ALA A 37 -8.31 -36.02 -4.99
N TYR A 38 -9.17 -35.22 -4.38
CA TYR A 38 -10.52 -34.96 -4.87
C TYR A 38 -10.50 -34.17 -6.19
N ASP A 39 -9.67 -33.12 -6.29
CA ASP A 39 -9.48 -32.33 -7.51
C ASP A 39 -8.97 -33.21 -8.66
N MET A 40 -7.96 -34.06 -8.41
CA MET A 40 -7.45 -35.00 -9.42
C MET A 40 -8.52 -36.01 -9.88
N LEU A 41 -9.37 -36.49 -8.97
CA LEU A 41 -10.49 -37.36 -9.34
C LEU A 41 -11.50 -36.62 -10.22
N CYS A 42 -11.81 -35.37 -9.89
CA CYS A 42 -12.73 -34.54 -10.67
C CYS A 42 -12.17 -34.28 -12.07
N ASP A 43 -10.87 -34.00 -12.21
CA ASP A 43 -10.21 -33.82 -13.50
C ASP A 43 -10.30 -35.08 -14.37
N ILE A 44 -10.03 -36.26 -13.80
CA ILE A 44 -10.13 -37.54 -14.53
C ILE A 44 -11.57 -37.80 -14.98
N LEU A 45 -12.55 -37.59 -14.09
CA LEU A 45 -13.97 -37.78 -14.42
C LEU A 45 -14.44 -36.79 -15.49
N HIS A 46 -13.96 -35.54 -15.45
CA HIS A 46 -14.31 -34.53 -16.45
C HIS A 46 -13.70 -34.84 -17.83
N VAL A 47 -12.45 -35.32 -17.86
CA VAL A 47 -11.82 -35.82 -19.09
C VAL A 47 -12.58 -37.02 -19.65
N HIS A 48 -13.02 -37.94 -18.79
CA HIS A 48 -13.80 -39.11 -19.18
C HIS A 48 -15.18 -38.72 -19.75
N GLU A 49 -15.84 -37.69 -19.21
CA GLU A 49 -17.13 -37.20 -19.74
C GLU A 49 -16.98 -36.65 -21.18
N HIS A 50 -15.79 -36.23 -21.58
CA HIS A 50 -15.50 -35.59 -22.87
C HIS A 50 -14.64 -36.46 -23.81
N ALA A 51 -14.34 -37.70 -23.43
CA ALA A 51 -13.56 -38.65 -24.23
C ALA A 51 -14.36 -39.20 -25.42
N HIS A 52 -13.69 -39.47 -26.55
CA HIS A 52 -14.31 -40.06 -27.73
C HIS A 52 -14.45 -41.58 -27.54
N PRO A 53 -15.48 -42.25 -28.10
CA PRO A 53 -15.71 -43.69 -27.94
C PRO A 53 -14.62 -44.61 -28.55
N ASP A 54 -13.57 -44.05 -29.14
CA ASP A 54 -12.41 -44.78 -29.67
C ASP A 54 -11.17 -44.70 -28.75
N ASP A 55 -11.24 -43.97 -27.63
CA ASP A 55 -10.18 -43.88 -26.63
C ASP A 55 -10.17 -45.14 -25.72
N ASP A 56 -9.00 -45.57 -25.23
CA ASP A 56 -8.81 -46.80 -24.44
C ASP A 56 -9.61 -46.79 -23.11
N GLU A 57 -10.90 -47.13 -23.16
CA GLU A 57 -11.85 -47.16 -22.01
C GLU A 57 -11.34 -48.00 -20.81
N GLN A 58 -10.47 -48.99 -21.05
CA GLN A 58 -9.89 -49.81 -19.98
C GLN A 58 -8.79 -49.10 -19.20
N ALA A 59 -8.05 -48.18 -19.83
CA ALA A 59 -7.03 -47.40 -19.14
C ALA A 59 -7.68 -46.31 -18.27
N THR A 60 -8.76 -45.69 -18.76
CA THR A 60 -9.50 -44.65 -18.05
C THR A 60 -10.28 -45.18 -16.84
N ASP A 61 -10.88 -46.39 -16.91
CA ASP A 61 -11.55 -47.01 -15.76
C ASP A 61 -10.56 -47.45 -14.66
N ALA A 62 -9.35 -47.88 -15.04
CA ALA A 62 -8.29 -48.20 -14.08
C ALA A 62 -7.83 -46.94 -13.32
N ASP A 63 -7.64 -45.82 -14.03
CA ASP A 63 -7.25 -44.54 -13.44
C ASP A 63 -8.32 -43.98 -12.50
N VAL A 64 -9.61 -44.08 -12.87
CA VAL A 64 -10.73 -43.68 -12.00
C VAL A 64 -10.77 -44.52 -10.73
N ARG A 65 -10.59 -45.85 -10.82
CA ARG A 65 -10.59 -46.73 -9.65
C ARG A 65 -9.40 -46.46 -8.74
N GLU A 66 -8.21 -46.27 -9.30
CA GLU A 66 -7.02 -45.92 -8.54
C GLU A 66 -7.21 -44.58 -7.80
N MET A 67 -7.70 -43.55 -8.50
CA MET A 67 -7.90 -42.24 -7.90
C MET A 67 -9.02 -42.24 -6.84
N THR A 68 -10.08 -43.01 -7.07
CA THR A 68 -11.14 -43.23 -6.07
C THR A 68 -10.57 -43.86 -4.80
N GLN A 69 -9.69 -44.86 -4.92
CA GLN A 69 -9.02 -45.45 -3.76
C GLN A 69 -8.13 -44.43 -3.03
N ARG A 70 -7.39 -43.58 -3.77
CA ARG A 70 -6.58 -42.51 -3.15
C ARG A 70 -7.43 -41.51 -2.37
N VAL A 71 -8.62 -41.16 -2.86
CA VAL A 71 -9.56 -40.29 -2.13
C VAL A 71 -10.06 -40.97 -0.86
N LEU A 72 -10.38 -42.27 -0.90
CA LEU A 72 -10.79 -43.03 0.28
C LEU A 72 -9.68 -43.09 1.33
N ASP A 73 -8.45 -43.41 0.93
CA ASP A 73 -7.29 -43.47 1.82
C ASP A 73 -6.98 -42.09 2.44
N ALA A 74 -7.07 -41.02 1.64
CA ALA A 74 -6.90 -39.65 2.13
C ALA A 74 -8.02 -39.24 3.11
N THR A 75 -9.25 -39.70 2.87
CA THR A 75 -10.40 -39.45 3.76
C THR A 75 -10.23 -40.16 5.10
N GLU A 76 -9.78 -41.42 5.11
CA GLU A 76 -9.46 -42.14 6.34
C GLU A 76 -8.34 -41.44 7.12
N HIS A 77 -7.30 -40.98 6.43
CA HIS A 77 -6.21 -40.24 7.05
C HIS A 77 -6.68 -38.92 7.66
N TYR A 78 -7.51 -38.15 6.94
CA TYR A 78 -8.13 -36.92 7.46
C TYR A 78 -8.96 -37.19 8.72
N ASN A 79 -9.81 -38.22 8.69
CA ASN A 79 -10.65 -38.58 9.83
C ASN A 79 -9.83 -38.97 11.07
N ALA A 80 -8.72 -39.68 10.88
CA ALA A 80 -7.80 -40.01 11.98
C ALA A 80 -7.19 -38.76 12.61
N MET A 81 -6.69 -37.82 11.79
CA MET A 81 -6.11 -36.56 12.29
C MET A 81 -7.16 -35.67 12.96
N ALA A 82 -8.37 -35.60 12.40
CA ALA A 82 -9.47 -34.84 12.99
C ALA A 82 -9.92 -35.42 14.34
N SER A 83 -9.90 -36.75 14.50
CA SER A 83 -10.16 -37.41 15.79
C SER A 83 -9.08 -37.10 16.81
N GLU A 84 -7.81 -37.12 16.42
CA GLU A 84 -6.68 -36.77 17.29
C GLU A 84 -6.78 -35.31 17.80
N GLU A 85 -7.07 -34.35 16.91
CA GLU A 85 -7.30 -32.94 17.28
C GLU A 85 -8.47 -32.79 18.29
N LEU A 86 -9.56 -33.53 18.08
CA LEU A 86 -10.72 -33.51 18.98
C LEU A 86 -10.37 -34.02 20.39
N GLU A 87 -9.54 -35.05 20.50
CA GLU A 87 -9.09 -35.60 21.79
C GLU A 87 -8.22 -34.59 22.54
N PHE A 88 -7.29 -33.92 21.86
CA PHE A 88 -6.48 -32.86 22.47
C PHE A 88 -7.33 -31.66 22.91
N ALA A 89 -8.27 -31.23 22.08
CA ALA A 89 -9.21 -30.17 22.44
C ALA A 89 -10.04 -30.53 23.68
N ARG A 90 -10.52 -31.77 23.76
CA ARG A 90 -11.25 -32.28 24.94
C ARG A 90 -10.38 -32.29 26.19
N ALA A 91 -9.11 -32.70 26.08
CA ALA A 91 -8.16 -32.68 27.19
C ALA A 91 -7.91 -31.24 27.70
N ALA A 92 -7.74 -30.28 26.78
CA ALA A 92 -7.58 -28.87 27.12
C ALA A 92 -8.80 -28.28 27.82
N CYS A 93 -10.01 -28.53 27.30
CA CYS A 93 -11.25 -28.09 27.94
C CYS A 93 -11.40 -28.67 29.36
N THR A 94 -11.00 -29.92 29.56
CA THR A 94 -11.05 -30.58 30.88
C THR A 94 -10.07 -29.91 31.86
N LEU A 95 -8.86 -29.57 31.40
CA LEU A 95 -7.87 -28.87 32.21
C LEU A 95 -8.36 -27.46 32.58
N ALA A 96 -8.85 -26.69 31.61
CA ALA A 96 -9.40 -25.36 31.82
C ALA A 96 -10.56 -25.37 32.82
N PHE A 97 -11.45 -26.37 32.73
CA PHE A 97 -12.57 -26.51 33.67
C PHE A 97 -12.10 -26.77 35.11
N ARG A 98 -11.03 -27.56 35.29
CA ARG A 98 -10.42 -27.79 36.60
C ARG A 98 -9.80 -26.52 37.18
N GLU A 99 -9.07 -25.76 36.36
CA GLU A 99 -8.46 -24.49 36.79
C GLU A 99 -9.54 -23.44 37.15
N LEU A 100 -10.60 -23.32 36.35
CA LEU A 100 -11.74 -22.45 36.66
C LEU A 100 -12.44 -22.85 37.95
N SER A 101 -12.56 -24.15 38.22
CA SER A 101 -13.15 -24.65 39.46
C SER A 101 -12.30 -24.30 40.68
N ALA A 102 -10.98 -24.44 40.59
CA ALA A 102 -10.04 -24.04 41.64
C ALA A 102 -10.06 -22.52 41.88
N LEU A 103 -10.09 -21.71 40.82
CA LEU A 103 -10.22 -20.25 40.93
C LEU A 103 -11.54 -19.84 41.58
N LYS A 104 -12.63 -20.54 41.27
CA LYS A 104 -13.93 -20.29 41.90
C LYS A 104 -13.91 -20.58 43.39
N GLU A 105 -13.20 -21.62 43.82
CA GLU A 105 -13.03 -21.95 45.25
C GLU A 105 -12.18 -20.90 45.95
N ALA A 106 -11.02 -20.53 45.38
CA ALA A 106 -10.19 -19.46 45.91
C ALA A 106 -10.92 -18.11 46.02
N ASN A 107 -11.79 -17.78 45.05
CA ASN A 107 -12.62 -16.58 45.12
C ASN A 107 -13.67 -16.63 46.23
N ARG A 108 -14.20 -17.82 46.55
CA ARG A 108 -15.10 -17.98 47.70
C ARG A 108 -14.35 -17.80 49.02
N ASP A 109 -13.14 -18.34 49.13
CA ASP A 109 -12.30 -18.19 50.31
C ASP A 109 -11.91 -16.72 50.52
N LEU A 110 -11.55 -16.02 49.44
CA LEU A 110 -11.26 -14.58 49.49
C LEU A 110 -12.48 -13.76 49.90
N ALA A 111 -13.68 -14.09 49.41
CA ALA A 111 -14.90 -13.42 49.83
C ALA A 111 -15.17 -13.63 51.33
N ALA A 112 -14.99 -14.85 51.84
CA ALA A 112 -15.12 -15.12 53.26
C ALA A 112 -14.06 -14.39 54.11
N GLN A 113 -12.83 -14.23 53.59
CA GLN A 113 -11.81 -13.42 54.24
C GLN A 113 -12.15 -11.92 54.24
N ASP A 114 -12.76 -11.42 53.18
CA ASP A 114 -13.23 -10.04 53.10
C ASP A 114 -14.32 -9.76 54.14
N ASP A 115 -15.27 -10.69 54.30
CA ASP A 115 -16.32 -10.58 55.34
C ASP A 115 -15.70 -10.50 56.76
N VAL A 116 -14.71 -11.35 57.06
CA VAL A 116 -14.00 -11.33 58.35
C VAL A 116 -13.20 -10.03 58.54
N LEU A 117 -12.55 -9.51 57.49
CA LEU A 117 -11.82 -8.25 57.55
C LEU A 117 -12.75 -7.05 57.71
N GLN A 118 -13.91 -7.06 57.06
CA GLN A 118 -14.93 -6.03 57.25
C GLN A 118 -15.47 -6.03 58.69
N GLU A 119 -15.69 -7.21 59.28
CA GLU A 119 -16.10 -7.32 60.68
C GLU A 119 -15.00 -6.81 61.62
N ALA A 120 -13.74 -7.20 61.40
CA ALA A 120 -12.60 -6.70 62.19
C ALA A 120 -12.38 -5.19 62.04
N LEU A 121 -12.59 -4.63 60.84
CA LEU A 121 -12.57 -3.18 60.60
C LEU A 121 -13.70 -2.48 61.34
N HIS A 122 -14.91 -3.05 61.31
CA HIS A 122 -16.05 -2.49 62.02
C HIS A 122 -15.84 -2.51 63.54
N GLU A 123 -15.29 -3.60 64.09
CA GLU A 123 -14.88 -3.68 65.50
C GLU A 123 -13.77 -2.67 65.83
N TYR A 124 -12.77 -2.52 64.96
CA TYR A 124 -11.71 -1.52 65.11
C TYR A 124 -12.24 -0.09 65.08
N ASP A 125 -13.15 0.22 64.16
CA ASP A 125 -13.81 1.52 64.05
C ASP A 125 -14.71 1.79 65.27
N GLN A 126 -15.41 0.78 65.80
CA GLN A 126 -16.15 0.91 67.05
C GLN A 126 -15.24 1.13 68.27
N TYR A 127 -14.10 0.44 68.34
CA TYR A 127 -13.12 0.62 69.41
C TYR A 127 -12.45 2.00 69.34
N ASN A 128 -12.13 2.48 68.14
CA ASN A 128 -11.51 3.78 67.92
C ASN A 128 -12.49 4.96 67.95
N ALA A 129 -13.80 4.72 67.79
CA ALA A 129 -14.84 5.75 67.89
C ALA A 129 -14.90 6.41 69.27
N HIS A 130 -14.22 5.86 70.28
CA HIS A 130 -14.21 6.41 71.63
C HIS A 130 -12.86 6.97 72.09
N THR A 131 -11.78 6.86 71.29
CA THR A 131 -10.45 7.28 71.79
C THR A 131 -9.45 7.91 70.81
N THR A 132 -9.62 7.93 69.47
CA THR A 132 -8.64 8.66 68.61
C THR A 132 -9.15 9.20 67.27
N ASP A 133 -9.08 10.55 67.16
CA ASP A 133 -8.31 11.29 66.14
C ASP A 133 -9.00 11.76 64.83
N GLU A 134 -9.72 12.90 64.90
CA GLU A 134 -10.13 13.71 63.73
C GLU A 134 -8.97 13.98 62.74
N LEU A 135 -7.73 14.00 63.23
CA LEU A 135 -6.52 14.25 62.46
C LEU A 135 -6.18 13.03 61.57
N TYR A 136 -6.49 11.82 62.02
CA TYR A 136 -6.36 10.60 61.25
C TYR A 136 -7.41 10.55 60.12
N GLN A 137 -8.67 10.88 60.42
CA GLN A 137 -9.72 10.98 59.39
C GLN A 137 -9.40 12.05 58.33
N LYS A 138 -8.88 13.21 58.73
CA LYS A 138 -8.40 14.25 57.79
C LYS A 138 -7.25 13.75 56.90
N LYS A 139 -6.32 12.96 57.44
CA LYS A 139 -5.21 12.38 56.65
C LYS A 139 -5.71 11.34 55.65
N LEU A 140 -6.67 10.50 56.05
CA LEU A 140 -7.32 9.54 55.14
C LEU A 140 -8.06 10.25 54.01
N HIS A 141 -8.82 11.30 54.32
CA HIS A 141 -9.53 12.08 53.31
C HIS A 141 -8.55 12.74 52.32
N LYS A 142 -7.45 13.31 52.83
CA LYS A 142 -6.42 13.91 51.98
C LYS A 142 -5.67 12.87 51.12
N LEU A 143 -5.46 11.65 51.62
CA LEU A 143 -4.90 10.56 50.82
C LEU A 143 -5.84 10.14 49.70
N HIS A 144 -7.14 10.07 49.99
CA HIS A 144 -8.17 9.75 48.99
C HIS A 144 -8.26 10.83 47.90
N ASP A 145 -8.22 12.12 48.28
CA ASP A 145 -8.17 13.23 47.34
C ASP A 145 -6.91 13.18 46.45
N LEU A 146 -5.76 12.86 47.03
CA LEU A 146 -4.51 12.70 46.28
C LEU A 146 -4.56 11.50 45.33
N GLN A 147 -5.16 10.38 45.74
CA GLN A 147 -5.36 9.23 44.85
C GLN A 147 -6.25 9.59 43.66
N HIS A 148 -7.35 10.32 43.88
CA HIS A 148 -8.20 10.79 42.80
C HIS A 148 -7.48 11.78 41.86
N GLN A 149 -6.67 12.68 42.41
CA GLN A 149 -5.87 13.59 41.58
C GLN A 149 -4.81 12.86 40.76
N VAL A 150 -4.16 11.84 41.32
CA VAL A 150 -3.20 10.99 40.60
C VAL A 150 -3.88 10.22 39.48
N ALA A 151 -5.06 9.65 39.71
CA ALA A 151 -5.84 8.98 38.68
C ALA A 151 -6.21 9.96 37.54
N ALA A 152 -6.77 11.12 37.89
CA ALA A 152 -7.15 12.13 36.90
C ALA A 152 -5.95 12.69 36.10
N THR A 153 -4.79 12.85 36.74
CA THR A 153 -3.57 13.28 36.04
C THR A 153 -2.99 12.19 35.16
N THR A 154 -3.10 10.92 35.55
CA THR A 154 -2.70 9.77 34.71
C THR A 154 -3.54 9.73 33.44
N ASP A 155 -4.86 9.83 33.56
CA ASP A 155 -5.77 9.89 32.40
C ASP A 155 -5.44 11.07 31.48
N ALA A 156 -5.12 12.24 32.04
CA ALA A 156 -4.72 13.42 31.26
C ALA A 156 -3.40 13.19 30.51
N ILE A 157 -2.43 12.52 31.13
CA ILE A 157 -1.15 12.16 30.49
C ILE A 157 -1.38 11.17 29.34
N GLU A 158 -2.23 10.18 29.53
CA GLU A 158 -2.58 9.21 28.47
C GLU A 158 -3.21 9.92 27.27
N GLN A 159 -4.15 10.85 27.51
CA GLN A 159 -4.75 11.65 26.44
C GLN A 159 -3.73 12.53 25.71
N LEU A 160 -2.77 13.12 26.43
CA LEU A 160 -1.70 13.91 25.81
C LEU A 160 -0.77 13.04 24.98
N ASN A 161 -0.43 11.84 25.46
CA ASN A 161 0.39 10.88 24.71
C ASN A 161 -0.31 10.43 23.42
N ALA A 162 -1.62 10.17 23.47
CA ALA A 162 -2.41 9.85 22.28
C ALA A 162 -2.42 11.00 21.27
N LYS A 163 -2.60 12.25 21.73
CA LYS A 163 -2.52 13.45 20.87
C LYS A 163 -1.13 13.63 20.27
N LEU A 164 -0.08 13.41 21.05
CA LEU A 164 1.30 13.51 20.59
C LEU A 164 1.59 12.47 19.49
N ALA A 165 1.14 11.24 19.66
CA ALA A 165 1.27 10.19 18.65
C ALA A 165 0.55 10.55 17.35
N ALA A 166 -0.67 11.11 17.44
CA ALA A 166 -1.41 11.59 16.27
C ALA A 166 -0.65 12.71 15.53
N VAL A 167 -0.14 13.71 16.27
CA VAL A 167 0.64 14.81 15.67
C VAL A 167 1.93 14.30 15.02
N GLN A 168 2.60 13.31 15.63
CA GLN A 168 3.78 12.69 15.05
C GLN A 168 3.45 11.96 13.74
N ALA A 169 2.34 11.23 13.68
CA ALA A 169 1.87 10.57 12.46
C ALA A 169 1.58 11.59 11.35
N ASP A 170 0.86 12.66 11.67
CA ASP A 170 0.56 13.76 10.74
C ASP A 170 1.84 14.41 10.22
N HIS A 171 2.84 14.63 11.10
CA HIS A 171 4.12 15.21 10.72
C HIS A 171 4.91 14.32 9.74
N VAL A 172 4.91 13.00 9.98
CA VAL A 172 5.54 12.03 9.06
C VAL A 172 4.84 12.04 7.71
N GLU A 173 3.50 12.04 7.69
CA GLU A 173 2.74 12.07 6.44
C GLU A 173 2.97 13.37 5.67
N LEU A 174 2.98 14.51 6.36
CA LEU A 174 3.24 15.82 5.76
C LEU A 174 4.64 15.90 5.18
N THR A 175 5.65 15.39 5.90
CA THR A 175 7.04 15.34 5.41
C THR A 175 7.16 14.48 4.17
N ARG A 176 6.47 13.33 4.14
CA ARG A 176 6.40 12.46 2.94
C ARG A 176 5.74 13.18 1.77
N LYS A 177 4.60 13.85 1.98
CA LYS A 177 3.90 14.63 0.93
C LYS A 177 4.78 15.75 0.40
N HIS A 178 5.48 16.46 1.29
CA HIS A 178 6.40 17.53 0.92
C HIS A 178 7.57 17.00 0.08
N SER A 179 8.20 15.90 0.49
CA SER A 179 9.28 15.26 -0.27
C SER A 179 8.85 14.87 -1.68
N VAL A 180 7.67 14.26 -1.83
CA VAL A 180 7.12 13.92 -3.16
C VAL A 180 6.84 15.17 -4.00
N ALA A 181 6.29 16.22 -3.39
CA ALA A 181 6.02 17.48 -4.09
C ALA A 181 7.31 18.16 -4.57
N VAL A 182 8.35 18.19 -3.74
CA VAL A 182 9.67 18.73 -4.08
C VAL A 182 10.29 17.94 -5.23
N GLN A 183 10.34 16.59 -5.13
CA GLN A 183 10.86 15.76 -6.21
C GLN A 183 10.11 15.95 -7.54
N LYS A 184 8.79 16.18 -7.49
CA LYS A 184 8.00 16.47 -8.68
C LYS A 184 8.39 17.82 -9.28
N ALA A 185 8.49 18.86 -8.45
CA ALA A 185 8.91 20.19 -8.89
C ALA A 185 10.33 20.18 -9.48
N GLU A 186 11.27 19.44 -8.88
CA GLU A 186 12.64 19.28 -9.38
C GLU A 186 12.66 18.64 -10.77
N ARG A 187 11.86 17.58 -11.00
CA ARG A 187 11.75 16.94 -12.32
C ARG A 187 11.15 17.88 -13.37
N GLU A 188 10.11 18.63 -13.00
CA GLU A 188 9.49 19.62 -13.90
C GLU A 188 10.48 20.73 -14.26
N LEU A 189 11.26 21.21 -13.29
CA LEU A 189 12.27 22.24 -13.51
C LEU A 189 13.40 21.73 -14.42
N LEU A 190 13.90 20.51 -14.18
CA LEU A 190 14.89 19.86 -15.05
C LEU A 190 14.37 19.69 -16.49
N HIS A 191 13.12 19.25 -16.64
CA HIS A 191 12.49 19.11 -17.95
C HIS A 191 12.36 20.46 -18.67
N MET A 192 11.93 21.52 -17.96
CA MET A 192 11.87 22.87 -18.52
C MET A 192 13.26 23.40 -18.89
N GLN A 193 14.27 23.12 -18.08
CA GLN A 193 15.65 23.53 -18.37
C GLN A 193 16.16 22.86 -19.65
N GLN A 194 15.90 21.56 -19.83
CA GLN A 194 16.23 20.84 -21.06
C GLN A 194 15.52 21.42 -22.29
N GLN A 195 14.24 21.79 -22.16
CA GLN A 195 13.49 22.46 -23.23
C GLN A 195 14.09 23.82 -23.60
N CYS A 196 14.46 24.63 -22.61
CA CYS A 196 15.13 25.91 -22.83
C CYS A 196 16.48 25.74 -23.53
N ASP A 197 17.28 24.74 -23.13
CA ASP A 197 18.60 24.48 -23.74
C ASP A 197 18.46 23.97 -25.18
N ALA A 198 17.46 23.13 -25.46
CA ALA A 198 17.12 22.71 -26.82
C ALA A 198 16.72 23.92 -27.69
N ALA A 199 15.81 24.76 -27.20
CA ALA A 199 15.38 25.97 -27.92
C ALA A 199 16.55 26.94 -28.16
N ARG A 200 17.46 27.11 -27.19
CA ARG A 200 18.68 27.92 -27.36
C ARG A 200 19.60 27.37 -28.44
N LYS A 201 19.73 26.05 -28.53
CA LYS A 201 20.52 25.39 -29.58
C LYS A 201 19.90 25.66 -30.95
N ASP A 202 18.58 25.54 -31.07
CA ASP A 202 17.87 25.79 -32.33
C ASP A 202 18.05 27.25 -32.80
N VAL A 203 17.95 28.22 -31.89
CA VAL A 203 18.21 29.64 -32.21
C VAL A 203 19.63 29.85 -32.74
N ARG A 204 20.66 29.28 -32.09
CA ARG A 204 22.06 29.40 -32.57
C ARG A 204 22.24 28.81 -33.96
N THR A 205 21.64 27.64 -34.23
CA THR A 205 21.72 27.04 -35.56
C THR A 205 21.03 27.89 -36.63
N ALA A 206 19.95 28.60 -36.28
CA ALA A 206 19.29 29.53 -37.18
C ALA A 206 20.14 30.79 -37.43
N GLU A 207 20.80 31.32 -36.39
CA GLU A 207 21.74 32.44 -36.50
C GLU A 207 22.94 32.08 -37.41
N ASP A 208 23.54 30.90 -37.24
CA ASP A 208 24.64 30.40 -38.07
C ASP A 208 24.20 30.24 -39.54
N ALA A 209 22.99 29.68 -39.77
CA ALA A 209 22.44 29.56 -41.12
C ALA A 209 22.17 30.92 -41.76
N SER A 210 21.70 31.91 -40.99
CA SER A 210 21.53 33.29 -41.46
C SER A 210 22.86 33.92 -41.85
N ALA A 211 23.92 33.71 -41.06
CA ALA A 211 25.25 34.23 -41.37
C ALA A 211 25.82 33.66 -42.69
N LEU A 212 25.61 32.36 -42.94
CA LEU A 212 25.99 31.72 -44.21
C LEU A 212 25.21 32.28 -45.41
N LEU A 213 23.92 32.58 -45.23
CA LEU A 213 23.10 33.21 -46.27
C LEU A 213 23.57 34.64 -46.58
N ASP A 214 23.96 35.41 -45.56
CA ASP A 214 24.53 36.75 -45.73
C ASP A 214 25.87 36.70 -46.48
N GLU A 215 26.73 35.73 -46.17
CA GLU A 215 27.99 35.53 -46.88
C GLU A 215 27.74 35.15 -48.35
N ALA A 216 26.82 34.21 -48.61
CA ALA A 216 26.42 33.84 -49.97
C ALA A 216 25.83 35.04 -50.72
N HIS A 217 25.01 35.86 -50.08
CA HIS A 217 24.47 37.08 -50.66
C HIS A 217 25.59 38.08 -51.00
N GLN A 218 26.59 38.25 -50.14
CA GLN A 218 27.75 39.10 -50.41
C GLN A 218 28.58 38.60 -51.59
N GLN A 219 28.82 37.29 -51.68
CA GLN A 219 29.53 36.66 -52.80
C GLN A 219 28.76 36.84 -54.12
N VAL A 220 27.46 36.58 -54.14
CA VAL A 220 26.60 36.79 -55.32
C VAL A 220 26.61 38.27 -55.73
N THR A 221 26.49 39.18 -54.77
CA THR A 221 26.54 40.63 -55.03
C THR A 221 27.89 41.04 -55.61
N GLY A 222 28.99 40.50 -55.09
CA GLY A 222 30.34 40.72 -55.60
C GLY A 222 30.51 40.20 -57.03
N ALA A 223 30.05 38.98 -57.29
CA ALA A 223 30.07 38.37 -58.62
C ALA A 223 29.23 39.16 -59.63
N MET A 224 28.03 39.62 -59.23
CA MET A 224 27.19 40.48 -60.07
C MET A 224 27.87 41.81 -60.40
N LYS A 225 28.55 42.45 -59.43
CA LYS A 225 29.34 43.66 -59.67
C LYS A 225 30.51 43.41 -60.63
N ALA A 226 31.22 42.28 -60.47
CA ALA A 226 32.32 41.89 -61.35
C ALA A 226 31.85 41.59 -62.77
N LEU A 227 30.74 40.85 -62.94
CA LEU A 227 30.11 40.60 -64.23
C LEU A 227 29.65 41.89 -64.91
N SER A 228 29.04 42.81 -64.17
CA SER A 228 28.67 44.13 -64.67
C SER A 228 29.90 44.93 -65.14
N ALA A 229 31.01 44.85 -64.41
CA ALA A 229 32.27 45.49 -64.80
C ALA A 229 32.88 44.84 -66.06
N CYS A 230 32.84 43.51 -66.18
CA CYS A 230 33.29 42.80 -67.40
C CYS A 230 32.40 43.13 -68.61
N ALA A 231 31.08 43.19 -68.45
CA ALA A 231 30.15 43.61 -69.49
C ALA A 231 30.47 45.04 -69.97
N SER A 232 30.81 45.95 -69.06
CA SER A 232 31.21 47.32 -69.41
C SER A 232 32.53 47.42 -70.20
N LYS A 233 33.47 46.48 -69.97
CA LYS A 233 34.75 46.40 -70.70
C LYS A 233 34.63 45.75 -72.08
N LEU A 234 33.60 44.91 -72.30
CA LEU A 234 33.41 44.15 -73.55
C LEU A 234 32.66 44.92 -74.66
N LYS A 235 32.18 46.16 -74.44
CA LYS A 235 31.34 46.91 -75.42
C LYS A 235 30.23 46.04 -76.06
N LEU A 236 29.61 45.15 -75.30
CA LEU A 236 28.49 44.35 -75.81
C LEU A 236 27.25 45.25 -75.96
N PRO A 237 26.49 45.14 -77.07
CA PRO A 237 25.32 45.99 -77.30
C PRO A 237 24.24 45.73 -76.24
N THR A 238 23.68 46.83 -75.78
CA THR A 238 22.76 47.03 -74.65
C THR A 238 21.39 46.38 -74.87
N ALA A 239 21.33 45.06 -75.08
CA ALA A 239 20.07 44.33 -75.24
C ALA A 239 19.91 43.14 -74.27
N GLN A 240 20.96 42.72 -73.55
CA GLN A 240 20.87 41.61 -72.58
C GLN A 240 20.74 42.05 -71.10
N GLY A 241 20.76 43.36 -70.82
CA GLY A 241 20.69 43.89 -69.45
C GLY A 241 19.35 43.68 -68.73
N ASN A 242 18.24 43.54 -69.47
CA ASN A 242 16.90 43.40 -68.88
C ASN A 242 16.62 41.99 -68.34
N ALA A 243 17.22 40.94 -68.89
CA ALA A 243 17.00 39.57 -68.41
C ALA A 243 17.65 39.30 -67.04
N LEU A 244 18.83 39.89 -66.78
CA LEU A 244 19.53 39.74 -65.50
C LEU A 244 18.91 40.59 -64.37
N LEU A 245 18.30 41.73 -64.70
CA LEU A 245 17.52 42.53 -63.76
C LEU A 245 16.24 41.81 -63.31
N GLN A 246 15.57 41.08 -64.22
CA GLN A 246 14.40 40.27 -63.87
C GLN A 246 14.73 39.10 -62.93
N VAL A 247 15.90 38.45 -63.08
CA VAL A 247 16.33 37.39 -62.15
C VAL A 247 16.70 37.95 -60.77
N ARG A 248 17.32 39.13 -60.72
CA ARG A 248 17.65 39.83 -59.45
C ARG A 248 16.38 40.24 -58.69
N ASP A 249 15.39 40.75 -59.40
CA ASP A 249 14.14 41.21 -58.77
C ASP A 249 13.22 40.02 -58.43
N GLY A 250 13.30 38.90 -59.17
CA GLY A 250 12.65 37.63 -58.81
C GLY A 250 13.21 36.96 -57.55
N LEU A 251 14.53 36.99 -57.33
CA LEU A 251 15.17 36.45 -56.11
C LEU A 251 14.84 37.27 -54.86
N ARG A 252 14.61 38.59 -54.98
CA ARG A 252 14.13 39.43 -53.87
C ARG A 252 12.70 39.11 -53.42
N HIS A 253 11.86 38.54 -54.29
CA HIS A 253 10.51 38.12 -53.93
C HIS A 253 10.44 36.71 -53.33
N VAL A 254 11.44 35.85 -53.58
CA VAL A 254 11.52 34.54 -52.89
C VAL A 254 12.05 34.69 -51.45
N ALA A 255 12.83 35.72 -51.16
CA ALA A 255 13.26 36.06 -49.79
C ALA A 255 12.17 36.75 -48.93
N SER A 256 10.97 36.98 -49.49
CA SER A 256 9.81 37.52 -48.79
C SER A 256 8.64 36.53 -48.86
N ILE A 257 8.86 35.31 -48.37
CA ILE A 257 7.76 34.42 -47.99
C ILE A 257 7.41 34.77 -46.53
N PRO A 258 6.18 35.21 -46.23
CA PRO A 258 5.73 35.36 -44.86
C PRO A 258 5.76 34.00 -44.18
N SER A 259 6.25 33.96 -42.94
CA SER A 259 6.12 32.83 -42.02
C SER A 259 4.64 32.45 -41.86
N LEU A 260 4.13 31.57 -42.74
CA LEU A 260 2.88 30.85 -42.58
C LEU A 260 3.20 29.49 -41.96
N LEU A 261 3.17 29.44 -40.64
CA LEU A 261 2.93 28.21 -39.87
C LEU A 261 2.27 28.58 -38.54
N VAL A 262 1.02 29.03 -38.65
CA VAL A 262 0.01 28.84 -37.60
C VAL A 262 -1.09 27.98 -38.19
N ASP A 263 -1.40 26.91 -37.45
CA ASP A 263 -2.56 26.01 -37.50
C ASP A 263 -2.67 24.91 -38.58
N GLY A 264 -2.27 23.71 -38.15
CA GLY A 264 -2.70 22.43 -38.71
C GLY A 264 -3.08 21.45 -37.59
N LYS A 265 -4.33 21.53 -37.12
CA LYS A 265 -5.01 20.44 -36.40
C LYS A 265 -5.27 19.29 -37.38
N VAL A 266 -4.79 18.07 -37.08
CA VAL A 266 -5.42 16.81 -37.54
C VAL A 266 -5.41 15.78 -36.40
N PRO A 267 -6.47 14.98 -36.23
CA PRO A 267 -6.88 14.39 -34.96
C PRO A 267 -6.56 12.89 -34.85
N ILE A 268 -6.52 12.37 -33.62
CA ILE A 268 -6.76 10.93 -33.37
C ILE A 268 -7.93 10.78 -32.38
N LYS A 269 -8.86 9.94 -32.82
CA LYS A 269 -10.17 9.61 -32.26
C LYS A 269 -10.12 9.09 -30.82
N ALA A 270 -11.24 9.35 -30.15
CA ALA A 270 -11.66 8.84 -28.87
C ALA A 270 -11.66 7.30 -28.76
N LYS A 271 -11.38 6.80 -27.55
CA LYS A 271 -12.21 5.74 -26.95
C LYS A 271 -12.73 6.24 -25.61
N THR A 272 -14.02 6.56 -25.61
CA THR A 272 -14.89 6.59 -24.44
C THR A 272 -15.18 5.15 -23.99
N LYS A 273 -14.97 4.88 -22.70
CA LYS A 273 -15.91 4.14 -21.84
C LYS A 273 -16.06 5.05 -20.62
N GLY A 274 -17.17 5.76 -20.44
CA GLY A 274 -18.38 5.23 -19.79
C GLY A 274 -18.01 4.78 -18.37
N THR A 275 -18.39 5.46 -17.28
CA THR A 275 -19.79 5.77 -16.89
C THR A 275 -19.91 6.78 -15.73
N LYS A 276 -20.90 7.70 -15.84
CA LYS A 276 -21.86 8.22 -14.82
C LYS A 276 -21.32 8.90 -13.54
N THR A 277 -21.42 10.24 -13.43
CA THR A 277 -22.46 11.03 -12.69
C THR A 277 -22.66 10.58 -11.22
N ILE A 278 -22.64 11.41 -10.17
CA ILE A 278 -23.52 12.55 -9.85
C ILE A 278 -22.87 13.34 -8.68
N ALA A 279 -22.95 14.68 -8.72
CA ALA A 279 -22.69 15.53 -7.58
C ALA A 279 -23.79 15.41 -6.51
N LYS A 280 -23.44 15.31 -5.22
CA LYS A 280 -24.37 15.73 -4.16
C LYS A 280 -23.65 16.38 -2.98
N LYS A 281 -23.95 17.67 -2.84
CA LYS A 281 -23.67 18.53 -1.70
C LYS A 281 -24.78 18.33 -0.65
N ARG A 282 -24.42 18.48 0.62
CA ARG A 282 -25.21 18.81 1.83
C ARG A 282 -25.70 17.67 2.74
N ALA A 283 -25.03 17.63 3.91
CA ALA A 283 -25.49 18.10 5.21
C ALA A 283 -26.13 17.12 6.21
N ALA A 284 -25.59 17.22 7.43
CA ALA A 284 -26.23 17.13 8.75
C ALA A 284 -26.68 15.75 9.29
N GLY A 285 -26.13 15.42 10.47
CA GLY A 285 -26.97 15.19 11.64
C GLY A 285 -27.06 13.76 12.20
N LYS A 286 -26.48 13.62 13.41
CA LYS A 286 -26.84 12.73 14.53
C LYS A 286 -26.70 11.21 14.35
N ARG A 287 -25.79 10.63 15.15
CA ARG A 287 -26.16 10.02 16.43
C ARG A 287 -25.05 10.29 17.44
#